data_AF-A0A4P5VMZ0-F1
#
_entry.id   AF-A0A4P5VMZ0-F1
#
_cell.length_a   1.000
_cell.length_b   1.000
_cell.length_c   1.000
_cell.angle_alpha   90.00
_cell.angle_beta   90.00
_cell.angle_gamma   90.00
#
_symmetry.space_group_name_H-M   'P 1'
#
loop_
_entity.id
_entity.type
_entity.pdbx_description
1 polymer ?
#
loop_
_entity_poly.entity_id
_entity_poly.type
_entity_poly.pdbx_seq_one_letter_code
_entity_poly.pdbx_strand_id
1 'polypeptide(L)' 'MTTCKLPAPEAVHPSAAALHQLKELLQSDSAFAQALRATTSTEAATQLASEHGVQVSPEALWRHRGTLIRGGLPTWRG' A
#
# COMPACT_ATOMS: atom_id res chain seq x y z
N MET A 1 -8.95 -31.78 -21.34
CA MET A 1 -7.98 -30.82 -20.79
C MET A 1 -8.70 -29.50 -20.59
N THR A 2 -8.75 -29.00 -19.35
CA THR A 2 -8.74 -27.59 -18.94
C THR A 2 -9.12 -27.61 -17.46
N THR A 3 -8.10 -27.64 -16.62
CA THR A 3 -8.24 -27.37 -15.19
C THR A 3 -8.61 -25.90 -15.06
N CYS A 4 -9.85 -25.60 -14.70
CA CYS A 4 -10.22 -24.28 -14.23
C CYS A 4 -9.56 -24.09 -12.86
N LYS A 5 -8.36 -23.53 -12.88
CA LYS A 5 -7.60 -23.12 -11.71
C LYS A 5 -7.74 -21.61 -11.56
N LEU A 6 -8.31 -21.21 -10.41
CA LEU A 6 -8.40 -19.85 -9.82
C LEU A 6 -9.57 -18.93 -10.26
N PRO A 7 -10.06 -18.03 -9.38
CA PRO A 7 -9.34 -17.41 -8.25
C PRO A 7 -9.64 -18.06 -6.89
N ALA A 8 -8.63 -18.07 -6.02
CA ALA A 8 -8.81 -18.36 -4.62
C ALA A 8 -9.85 -17.37 -4.08
N PRO A 9 -10.84 -17.80 -3.26
CA PRO A 9 -11.61 -16.85 -2.49
C PRO A 9 -10.60 -16.08 -1.66
N GLU A 10 -10.55 -14.78 -1.93
CA GLU A 10 -9.74 -13.80 -1.24
C GLU A 10 -9.84 -14.10 0.24
N ALA A 11 -8.75 -14.64 0.80
CA ALA A 11 -8.52 -14.49 2.21
C ALA A 11 -8.58 -12.97 2.41
N VAL A 12 -9.66 -12.52 3.05
CA VAL A 12 -9.88 -11.15 3.46
C VAL A 12 -8.83 -10.87 4.52
N HIS A 13 -7.59 -10.73 4.08
CA HIS A 13 -6.55 -10.13 4.87
C HIS A 13 -6.95 -8.66 4.88
N PRO A 14 -7.27 -8.07 6.04
CA PRO A 14 -7.59 -6.64 6.12
C PRO A 14 -6.49 -5.79 5.46
N SER A 15 -5.25 -6.29 5.48
CA SER A 15 -4.10 -5.71 4.79
C SER A 15 -4.24 -5.67 3.25
N ALA A 16 -4.86 -6.66 2.59
CA ALA A 16 -5.00 -6.67 1.13
C ALA A 16 -6.00 -5.61 0.65
N ALA A 17 -7.14 -5.49 1.33
CA ALA A 17 -8.13 -4.45 1.04
C ALA A 17 -7.57 -3.05 1.32
N ALA A 18 -6.87 -2.86 2.44
CA ALA A 18 -6.20 -1.60 2.77
C ALA A 18 -5.10 -1.23 1.76
N LEU A 19 -4.31 -2.20 1.29
CA LEU A 19 -3.30 -1.97 0.25
C LEU A 19 -3.93 -1.62 -1.09
N HIS A 20 -5.08 -2.23 -1.43
CA HIS A 20 -5.82 -1.90 -2.64
C HIS A 20 -6.34 -0.45 -2.57
N GLN A 21 -6.99 -0.09 -1.48
CA GLN A 21 -7.45 1.28 -1.20
C GLN A 21 -6.29 2.29 -1.27
N LEU A 22 -5.15 1.97 -0.64
CA LEU A 22 -3.94 2.79 -0.69
C LEU A 22 -3.44 2.97 -2.13
N LYS A 23 -3.48 1.93 -2.94
CA LYS A 23 -3.02 1.96 -4.33
C LYS A 23 -3.96 2.77 -5.23
N GLU A 24 -5.26 2.70 -5.01
CA GLU A 24 -6.25 3.54 -5.70
C GLU A 24 -6.07 5.02 -5.31
N LEU A 25 -5.81 5.29 -4.03
CA LEU A 25 -5.49 6.62 -3.52
C LEU A 25 -4.20 7.16 -4.14
N LEU A 26 -3.14 6.34 -4.24
CA LEU A 26 -1.88 6.73 -4.87
C LEU A 26 -2.00 7.00 -6.37
N GLN A 27 -2.95 6.34 -7.05
CA GLN A 27 -3.21 6.57 -8.48
C GLN A 27 -4.10 7.80 -8.70
N SER A 28 -5.08 8.02 -7.83
CA SER A 28 -6.02 9.15 -7.93
C SER A 28 -5.43 10.44 -7.40
N ASP A 29 -4.61 10.37 -6.36
CA ASP A 29 -4.03 11.51 -5.65
C ASP A 29 -2.50 11.51 -5.76
N SER A 30 -2.02 12.25 -6.74
CA SER A 30 -0.59 12.40 -7.00
C SER A 30 0.14 13.23 -5.93
N ALA A 31 -0.57 14.07 -5.18
CA ALA A 31 0.00 14.84 -4.07
C ALA A 31 0.26 13.92 -2.88
N PHE A 32 -0.70 13.05 -2.55
CA PHE A 32 -0.54 11.97 -1.59
C PHE A 32 0.61 11.04 -2.00
N ALA A 33 0.69 10.65 -3.27
CA ALA A 33 1.80 9.82 -3.74
C ALA A 33 3.17 10.49 -3.59
N GLN A 34 3.25 11.81 -3.76
CA GLN A 34 4.48 12.56 -3.48
C GLN A 34 4.76 12.68 -1.98
N ALA A 35 3.74 12.93 -1.14
CA ALA A 35 3.89 12.98 0.31
C ALA A 35 4.34 11.64 0.89
N LEU A 36 3.79 10.53 0.39
CA LEU A 36 4.19 9.16 0.76
C LEU A 36 5.62 8.82 0.31
N ARG A 37 6.08 9.38 -0.83
CA ARG A 37 7.47 9.24 -1.29
C ARG A 37 8.44 10.12 -0.51
N ALA A 38 8.00 11.31 -0.12
CA ALA A 38 8.79 12.27 0.63
C ALA A 38 8.95 11.87 2.11
N THR A 39 8.04 11.05 2.62
CA THR A 39 8.15 10.51 3.98
C THR A 39 9.32 9.53 4.08
N THR A 40 10.11 9.68 5.13
CA THR A 40 11.29 8.84 5.40
C THR A 40 11.01 7.74 6.42
N SER A 41 9.80 7.67 6.97
CA SER A 41 9.42 6.72 8.02
C SER A 41 8.12 6.01 7.70
N THR A 42 8.10 4.70 7.98
CA THR A 42 6.94 3.83 7.76
C THR A 42 5.75 4.30 8.57
N GLU A 43 5.95 4.69 9.84
CA GLU A 43 4.88 5.21 10.71
C GLU A 43 4.22 6.47 10.14
N ALA A 44 5.01 7.42 9.64
CA ALA A 44 4.49 8.63 9.02
C ALA A 44 3.68 8.34 7.74
N ALA A 45 4.13 7.38 6.93
CA ALA A 45 3.37 6.91 5.77
C ALA A 45 2.04 6.23 6.18
N THR A 46 2.06 5.54 7.33
CA THR A 46 0.88 4.88 7.90
C THR A 46 -0.12 5.88 8.46
N GLN A 47 0.37 6.93 9.12
CA GLN A 47 -0.45 8.05 9.59
C GLN A 47 -1.10 8.77 8.42
N LEU A 48 -0.33 9.11 7.38
CA LEU A 48 -0.86 9.67 6.14
C LEU A 48 -1.98 8.79 5.55
N ALA A 49 -1.76 7.47 5.43
CA ALA A 49 -2.81 6.58 4.96
C ALA A 49 -4.06 6.61 5.87
N SER A 50 -3.86 6.68 7.19
CA SER A 50 -4.95 6.72 8.18
C SER A 50 -5.75 8.02 8.12
N GLU A 51 -5.13 9.16 7.82
CA GLU A 51 -5.84 10.44 7.61
C GLU A 51 -6.79 10.38 6.41
N HIS A 52 -6.46 9.56 5.41
CA HIS A 52 -7.31 9.27 4.27
C HIS A 52 -8.29 8.10 4.52
N GLY A 53 -8.40 7.62 5.76
CA GLY A 53 -9.29 6.51 6.15
C GLY A 53 -8.77 5.12 5.80
N VAL A 54 -7.52 5.01 5.33
CA VAL A 54 -6.89 3.75 4.95
C VAL A 54 -6.02 3.23 6.10
N GLN A 55 -6.53 2.26 6.85
CA GLN A 55 -5.76 1.58 7.90
C GLN A 55 -4.88 0.48 7.31
N VAL A 56 -3.64 0.82 7.00
CA VAL A 56 -2.62 -0.16 6.59
C VAL A 56 -1.64 -0.37 7.75
N SER A 57 -1.11 -1.57 7.94
CA SER A 57 -0.05 -1.77 8.94
C SER A 57 1.29 -1.29 8.39
N PRO A 58 2.19 -0.73 9.23
CA PRO A 58 3.51 -0.30 8.78
C PRO A 58 4.30 -1.46 8.17
N GLU A 59 4.22 -2.67 8.74
CA GLU A 59 4.83 -3.87 8.17
C GLU A 59 4.30 -4.21 6.78
N ALA A 60 2.99 -4.08 6.55
CA ALA A 60 2.37 -4.35 5.25
C ALA A 60 2.81 -3.29 4.22
N LEU A 61 2.82 -2.02 4.61
CA LEU A 61 3.25 -0.91 3.77
C LEU A 61 4.74 -1.06 3.40
N TRP A 62 5.62 -1.37 4.36
CA TRP A 62 7.03 -1.66 4.12
C TRP A 62 7.23 -2.88 3.23
N ARG A 63 6.51 -3.98 3.49
CA ARG A 63 6.63 -5.22 2.71
C ARG A 63 6.17 -5.03 1.25
N HIS A 64 5.19 -4.16 1.02
CA HIS A 64 4.64 -3.87 -0.30
C HIS A 64 5.21 -2.59 -0.96
N ARG A 65 6.19 -1.91 -0.34
CA ARG A 65 6.77 -0.65 -0.84
C ARG A 65 7.27 -0.71 -2.28
N GLY A 66 7.84 -1.84 -2.69
CA GLY A 66 8.36 -2.04 -4.06
C GLY A 66 7.26 -2.20 -5.12
N THR A 67 6.05 -2.60 -4.70
CA THR A 67 4.89 -2.75 -5.59
C THR A 67 4.05 -1.47 -5.63
N LEU A 68 4.02 -0.71 -4.51
CA LEU A 68 3.23 0.51 -4.37
C LEU A 68 3.88 1.71 -5.05
N ILE A 69 5.22 1.83 -5.00
CA ILE A 69 5.93 2.99 -5.54
C ILE A 69 6.86 2.54 -6.69
N ARG A 70 6.36 2.61 -7.93
CA ARG A 70 7.24 2.56 -9.12
C ARG A 70 7.98 3.90 -9.22
N GLY A 71 9.28 3.91 -8.95
CA GLY A 71 10.13 5.08 -9.17
C GLY A 71 11.27 5.29 -8.18
N GLY A 72 11.37 4.45 -7.16
CA GLY A 72 12.44 4.51 -6.17
C GLY A 72 11.93 3.92 -4.87
N LEU A 73 12.71 3.04 -4.24
CA LEU A 73 12.38 2.51 -2.94
C LEU A 73 12.40 3.67 -1.94
N PRO A 74 11.26 4.07 -1.34
CA PRO A 74 11.31 5.08 -0.30
C PRO A 74 12.20 4.55 0.83
N THR A 75 13.03 5.41 1.39
CA THR A 75 13.96 5.08 2.48
C THR A 75 13.23 4.94 3.82
N TRP A 76 12.00 4.41 3.82
CA TRP A 76 11.23 4.18 5.03
C TRP A 76 12.09 3.34 5.98
N ARG A 77 12.63 3.96 7.01
CA ARG A 77 13.35 3.28 8.08
C ARG A 77 12.62 3.58 9.38
N GLY A 78 12.51 2.54 10.20
CA GLY A 78 11.54 2.45 11.29
C GLY A 78 10.92 1.06 11.20
#